data_AF-A0A4V3D5N3-F1
#
_entry.id   AF-A0A4V3D5N3-F1
#
_cell.length_a   1.000
_cell.length_b   1.000
_cell.length_c   1.000
_cell.angle_alpha   90.00
_cell.angle_beta   90.00
_cell.angle_gamma   90.00
#
_symmetry.space_group_name_H-M   'P 1'
#
loop_
_entity.id
_entity.type
_entity.pdbx_description
1 polymer ?
#
loop_
_entity_poly.entity_id
_entity_poly.type
_entity_poly.pdbx_seq_one_letter_code
_entity_poly.pdbx_strand_id
1 'polypeptide(L)'
;MKKKHFVLIGLVLLLAVVFGPKVYEAIENHIYQKNHVGAVMVSLYITIHDKYVEDGEYFIELLLGDEVTKYYNLENPIRAYRAENAEVYHAIDLSRLEDYPGVTLRSSVHVDNLTEQEEKILKEDPFFIISSQKYSKYVEVISVSDSLEQEKSRNQ
;
A
#
# COMPACT_ATOMS: atom_id res chain seq x y z
N MET A 1 11.89 -51.69 20.85
CA MET A 1 11.94 -50.55 19.90
C MET A 1 10.64 -49.72 19.78
N LYS A 2 9.71 -49.70 20.75
CA LYS A 2 8.37 -49.10 20.53
C LYS A 2 8.11 -47.73 21.19
N LYS A 3 8.61 -47.47 22.41
CA LYS A 3 8.33 -46.19 23.13
C LYS A 3 9.19 -45.00 22.68
N LYS A 4 10.49 -45.18 22.42
CA LYS A 4 11.39 -44.08 21.99
C LYS A 4 10.99 -43.47 20.63
N HIS A 5 10.49 -44.27 19.69
CA HIS A 5 10.06 -43.77 18.39
C HIS A 5 8.72 -43.02 18.48
N PHE A 6 7.81 -43.45 19.36
CA PHE A 6 6.56 -42.73 19.63
C PHE A 6 6.79 -41.34 20.26
N VAL A 7 7.74 -41.23 21.18
CA VAL A 7 8.12 -39.95 21.78
C VAL A 7 8.77 -39.03 20.73
N LEU A 8 9.62 -39.58 19.86
CA LEU A 8 10.26 -38.81 18.79
C LEU A 8 9.25 -38.32 17.75
N ILE A 9 8.33 -39.18 17.32
CA ILE A 9 7.26 -38.83 16.38
C ILE A 9 6.32 -37.79 17.00
N GLY A 10 5.96 -37.96 18.28
CA GLY A 10 5.17 -36.98 19.03
C GLY A 10 5.86 -35.62 19.13
N LEU A 11 7.17 -35.60 19.39
CA LEU A 11 7.96 -34.38 19.43
C LEU A 11 8.01 -33.69 18.06
N VAL A 12 8.22 -34.44 16.98
CA VAL A 12 8.25 -33.91 15.61
C VAL A 12 6.89 -33.34 15.21
N LEU A 13 5.78 -34.01 15.55
CA LEU A 13 4.43 -33.50 15.32
C LEU A 13 4.17 -32.22 16.12
N LEU A 14 4.62 -32.17 17.37
CA LEU A 14 4.45 -30.99 18.22
C LEU A 14 5.23 -29.80 17.64
N LEU A 15 6.46 -30.03 17.17
CA LEU A 15 7.26 -29.03 16.48
C LEU A 15 6.59 -28.59 15.17
N ALA A 16 6.02 -29.51 14.38
CA ALA A 16 5.31 -29.17 13.16
C ALA A 16 4.06 -28.32 13.43
N VAL A 17 3.33 -28.55 14.53
CA VAL A 17 2.17 -27.73 14.91
C VAL A 17 2.58 -26.35 15.41
N VAL A 18 3.68 -26.25 16.17
CA VAL A 18 4.16 -24.98 16.73
C VAL A 18 4.86 -24.11 15.67
N PHE A 19 5.68 -24.72 14.82
CA PHE A 19 6.48 -24.00 13.83
C PHE A 19 5.85 -23.97 12.43
N GLY A 20 4.95 -24.90 12.11
CA GLY A 20 4.28 -24.99 10.81
C GLY A 20 3.58 -23.69 10.39
N PRO A 21 2.78 -23.05 11.24
CA PRO A 21 2.13 -21.78 10.90
C PRO A 21 3.13 -20.68 10.52
N LYS A 22 4.22 -20.54 11.27
CA LYS A 22 5.26 -19.54 10.99
C LYS A 22 6.02 -19.82 9.71
N VAL A 23 6.31 -21.10 9.43
CA VAL A 23 6.98 -21.51 8.19
C VAL A 23 6.05 -21.29 6.99
N TYR A 24 4.78 -21.61 7.12
CA TYR A 24 3.77 -21.38 6.09
C TYR A 24 3.64 -19.88 5.77
N GLU A 25 3.46 -19.04 6.80
CA GLU A 25 3.39 -17.58 6.65
C GLU A 25 4.67 -17.00 6.02
N ALA A 26 5.85 -17.49 6.39
CA ALA A 26 7.10 -17.07 5.78
C ALA A 26 7.20 -17.45 4.29
N ILE A 27 6.75 -18.65 3.91
CA ILE A 27 6.71 -19.10 2.51
C ILE A 27 5.70 -18.28 1.71
N GLU A 28 4.51 -18.08 2.26
CA GLU A 28 3.44 -17.29 1.64
C GLU A 28 3.90 -15.85 1.41
N ASN A 29 4.50 -15.21 2.41
CA ASN A 29 5.08 -13.88 2.28
C ASN A 29 6.21 -13.84 1.24
N HIS A 30 7.06 -14.86 1.19
CA HIS A 30 8.14 -14.92 0.19
C HIS A 30 7.60 -15.06 -1.24
N ILE A 31 6.59 -15.90 -1.45
CA ILE A 31 5.93 -16.05 -2.75
C ILE A 31 5.21 -14.74 -3.13
N TYR A 32 4.51 -14.13 -2.19
CA TYR A 32 3.80 -12.88 -2.40
C TYR A 32 4.77 -11.77 -2.82
N GLN A 33 5.86 -11.56 -2.09
CA GLN A 33 6.89 -10.55 -2.41
C GLN A 33 7.66 -10.86 -3.70
N LYS A 34 7.79 -12.13 -4.08
CA LYS A 34 8.43 -12.50 -5.34
C LYS A 34 7.55 -12.14 -6.55
N ASN A 35 6.25 -12.28 -6.40
CA ASN A 35 5.28 -12.14 -7.48
C ASN A 35 4.56 -10.79 -7.50
N HIS A 36 4.81 -9.92 -6.52
CA HIS A 36 4.24 -8.58 -6.46
C HIS A 36 5.33 -7.54 -6.28
N VAL A 37 5.18 -6.41 -6.96
CA VAL A 37 5.88 -5.18 -6.62
C VAL A 37 4.89 -4.27 -5.92
N GLY A 38 5.17 -3.92 -4.67
CA GLY A 38 4.28 -3.09 -3.87
C GLY A 38 5.04 -2.07 -3.05
N ALA A 39 4.38 -0.95 -2.79
CA ALA A 39 4.90 0.13 -1.97
C ALA A 39 3.81 0.62 -1.01
N VAL A 40 4.21 0.98 0.20
CA VAL A 40 3.39 1.80 1.09
C VAL A 40 4.13 3.11 1.28
N MET A 41 3.48 4.22 0.97
CA MET A 41 4.06 5.56 1.07
C MET A 41 3.19 6.45 1.93
N VAL A 42 3.79 7.10 2.91
CA VAL A 42 3.20 8.27 3.57
C VAL A 42 3.83 9.49 2.92
N SER A 43 3.03 10.41 2.38
CA SER A 43 3.54 11.62 1.74
C SER A 43 2.87 12.88 2.25
N LEU A 44 3.72 13.85 2.60
CA LEU A 44 3.34 15.24 2.91
C LEU A 44 3.39 16.13 1.65
N TYR A 45 3.90 15.59 0.53
CA TYR A 45 4.05 16.31 -0.75
C TYR A 45 2.92 16.01 -1.72
N ILE A 46 1.89 15.30 -1.27
CA ILE A 46 0.70 14.99 -2.04
C ILE A 46 -0.48 15.60 -1.31
N THR A 47 -1.21 16.45 -2.01
CA THR A 47 -2.40 17.11 -1.46
C THR A 47 -3.65 16.52 -2.08
N ILE A 48 -4.75 16.54 -1.33
CA ILE A 48 -6.06 16.17 -1.86
C ILE A 48 -6.52 17.29 -2.80
N HIS A 49 -6.94 16.93 -4.01
CA HIS A 49 -7.44 17.84 -5.03
C HIS A 49 -8.97 17.83 -5.08
N ASP A 50 -9.56 16.64 -5.20
CA ASP A 50 -11.01 16.43 -5.27
C ASP A 50 -11.34 14.99 -4.84
N LYS A 51 -12.63 14.62 -4.80
CA LYS A 51 -13.07 13.24 -4.59
C LYS A 51 -14.41 13.00 -5.30
N TYR A 52 -14.59 11.81 -5.88
CA TYR A 52 -15.79 11.46 -6.63
C TYR A 52 -16.19 9.99 -6.45
N VAL A 53 -17.40 9.64 -6.88
CA VAL A 53 -17.90 8.27 -6.91
C VAL A 53 -18.13 7.87 -8.36
N GLU A 54 -17.57 6.74 -8.77
CA GLU A 54 -17.71 6.19 -10.12
C GLU A 54 -17.99 4.69 -10.00
N ASP A 55 -19.03 4.20 -10.67
CA ASP A 55 -19.44 2.78 -10.65
C ASP A 55 -19.59 2.15 -9.25
N GLY A 56 -19.94 2.96 -8.25
CA GLY A 56 -20.10 2.52 -6.86
C GLY A 56 -18.79 2.39 -6.08
N GLU A 57 -17.64 2.74 -6.69
CA GLU A 57 -16.36 2.86 -6.02
C GLU A 57 -16.05 4.33 -5.67
N TYR A 58 -15.27 4.50 -4.60
CA TYR A 58 -14.89 5.80 -4.06
C TYR A 58 -13.49 6.18 -4.56
N PHE A 59 -13.35 7.35 -5.16
CA PHE A 59 -12.10 7.86 -5.69
C PHE A 59 -11.69 9.18 -5.03
N ILE A 60 -10.39 9.34 -4.81
CA ILE A 60 -9.77 10.55 -4.31
C ILE A 60 -8.76 11.01 -5.36
N GLU A 61 -8.93 12.24 -5.84
CA GLU A 61 -7.96 12.88 -6.70
C GLU A 61 -6.89 13.54 -5.83
N LEU A 62 -5.64 13.23 -6.16
CA LEU A 62 -4.47 13.73 -5.48
C LEU A 62 -3.64 14.58 -6.44
N LEU A 63 -3.19 15.73 -5.96
CA LEU A 63 -2.22 16.58 -6.64
C LEU A 63 -0.82 16.19 -6.16
N LEU A 64 0.00 15.67 -7.07
CA LEU A 64 1.39 15.36 -6.80
C LEU A 64 2.21 16.66 -6.77
N GLY A 65 2.97 16.86 -5.69
CA GLY A 65 3.79 18.05 -5.52
C GLY A 65 4.90 18.21 -6.57
N ASP A 66 5.42 19.43 -6.67
CA ASP A 66 6.44 19.85 -7.63
C ASP A 66 7.66 18.92 -7.69
N GLU A 67 8.13 18.44 -6.55
CA GLU A 67 9.31 17.57 -6.48
C GLU A 67 9.07 16.25 -7.23
N VAL A 68 7.92 15.62 -6.97
CA VAL A 68 7.51 14.37 -7.61
C VAL A 68 7.24 14.60 -9.10
N THR A 69 6.52 15.66 -9.43
CA THR A 69 6.16 16.03 -10.81
C THR A 69 7.41 16.29 -11.67
N LYS A 70 8.43 16.98 -11.12
CA LYS A 70 9.70 17.23 -11.80
C LYS A 70 10.55 15.96 -11.91
N TYR A 71 10.65 15.17 -10.83
CA TYR A 71 11.45 13.95 -10.81
C TYR A 71 10.98 12.94 -11.87
N TYR A 72 9.66 12.76 -12.00
CA TYR A 72 9.05 11.84 -12.96
C TYR A 72 8.66 12.49 -14.30
N ASN A 73 8.96 13.79 -14.49
CA ASN A 73 8.63 14.56 -15.70
C ASN A 73 7.15 14.42 -16.12
N LEU A 74 6.24 14.68 -15.18
CA LEU A 74 4.80 14.52 -15.38
C LEU A 74 4.18 15.77 -16.01
N GLU A 75 3.48 15.62 -17.13
CA GLU A 75 2.74 16.72 -17.78
C GLU A 75 1.48 17.12 -16.99
N ASN A 76 0.80 16.13 -16.39
CA ASN A 76 -0.34 16.34 -15.50
C ASN A 76 0.02 15.81 -14.10
N PRO A 77 -0.05 16.64 -13.04
CA PRO A 77 0.25 16.22 -11.67
C PRO A 77 -0.94 15.59 -10.92
N ILE A 78 -2.15 15.60 -11.49
CA ILE A 78 -3.35 15.07 -10.84
C ILE A 78 -3.46 13.57 -11.10
N ARG A 79 -3.71 12.78 -10.06
CA ARG A 79 -3.95 11.34 -10.13
C ARG A 79 -5.17 10.96 -9.30
N ALA A 80 -6.07 10.19 -9.88
CA ALA A 80 -7.19 9.60 -9.15
C ALA A 80 -6.81 8.20 -8.64
N TYR A 81 -7.06 7.95 -7.37
CA TYR A 81 -6.87 6.65 -6.74
C TYR A 81 -8.12 6.21 -6.01
N ARG A 82 -8.31 4.90 -5.91
CA ARG A 82 -9.42 4.34 -5.14
C ARG A 82 -9.17 4.56 -3.65
N ALA A 83 -10.18 4.95 -2.89
CA ALA A 83 -10.12 4.89 -1.44
C ALA A 83 -10.21 3.43 -0.99
N GLU A 84 -9.44 3.01 0.02
CA GLU A 84 -9.49 1.64 0.54
C GLU A 84 -10.90 1.25 0.99
N ASN A 85 -11.65 2.22 1.52
CA ASN A 85 -13.03 2.04 1.95
C ASN A 85 -13.79 3.37 1.96
N ALA A 86 -15.10 3.29 2.18
CA ALA A 86 -15.98 4.45 2.28
C ALA A 86 -15.61 5.39 3.45
N GLU A 87 -15.05 4.86 4.54
CA GLU A 87 -14.68 5.66 5.72
C GLU A 87 -13.56 6.64 5.39
N VAL A 88 -12.50 6.18 4.70
CA VAL A 88 -11.41 7.04 4.21
C VAL A 88 -11.95 8.14 3.30
N TYR A 89 -12.86 7.80 2.39
CA TYR A 89 -13.49 8.77 1.49
C TYR A 89 -14.35 9.81 2.23
N HIS A 90 -15.15 9.36 3.20
CA HIS A 90 -16.06 10.24 3.95
C HIS A 90 -15.34 11.08 5.01
N ALA A 91 -14.15 10.67 5.46
CA ALA A 91 -13.34 11.44 6.39
C ALA A 91 -12.80 12.76 5.80
N ILE A 92 -12.77 12.89 4.48
CA ILE A 92 -12.21 14.06 3.78
C ILE A 92 -13.25 15.18 3.64
N ASP A 93 -12.96 16.36 4.16
CA ASP A 93 -13.70 17.59 3.90
C ASP A 93 -12.91 18.47 2.91
N LEU A 94 -13.43 18.60 1.68
CA LEU A 94 -12.80 19.41 0.63
C LEU A 94 -12.74 20.90 0.95
N SER A 95 -13.50 21.38 1.94
CA SER A 95 -13.46 22.77 2.39
C SER A 95 -12.36 23.05 3.42
N ARG A 96 -11.70 22.02 3.94
CA ARG A 96 -10.69 22.09 5.01
C ARG A 96 -9.45 21.25 4.67
N LEU A 97 -8.93 21.39 3.46
CA LEU A 97 -7.80 20.59 2.97
C LEU A 97 -6.53 20.75 3.83
N GLU A 98 -6.37 21.90 4.48
CA GLU A 98 -5.28 22.20 5.41
C GLU A 98 -5.26 21.30 6.66
N ASP A 99 -6.40 20.68 7.03
CA ASP A 99 -6.48 19.74 8.15
C ASP A 99 -5.79 18.41 7.83
N TYR A 100 -5.52 18.15 6.55
CA TYR A 100 -4.97 16.88 6.05
C TYR A 100 -3.52 17.04 5.58
N PRO A 101 -2.53 17.10 6.49
CA PRO A 101 -1.12 17.35 6.13
C PRO A 101 -0.48 16.23 5.29
N GLY A 102 -1.11 15.07 5.17
CA GLY A 102 -0.55 13.98 4.37
C GLY A 102 -1.53 12.86 4.07
N VAL A 103 -1.14 12.05 3.08
CA VAL A 103 -1.90 10.91 2.59
C VAL A 103 -1.03 9.65 2.63
N THR A 104 -1.64 8.53 2.97
CA THR A 104 -1.00 7.22 2.88
C THR A 104 -1.54 6.45 1.70
N LEU A 105 -0.64 6.04 0.82
CA LEU A 105 -0.92 5.26 -0.37
C LEU A 105 -0.37 3.85 -0.22
N ARG A 106 -1.13 2.86 -0.70
CA ARG A 106 -0.67 1.48 -0.85
C ARG A 106 -0.77 1.10 -2.32
N SER A 107 0.27 0.45 -2.83
CA SER A 107 0.27 -0.12 -4.16
C SER A 107 0.70 -1.58 -4.14
N SER A 108 0.13 -2.37 -5.04
CA SER A 108 0.53 -3.76 -5.27
C SER A 108 0.20 -4.15 -6.71
N VAL A 109 1.22 -4.47 -7.50
CA VAL A 109 1.06 -4.97 -8.86
C VAL A 109 1.67 -6.36 -8.99
N HIS A 110 0.89 -7.31 -9.52
CA HIS A 110 1.40 -8.64 -9.83
C HIS A 110 2.34 -8.58 -11.04
N VAL A 111 3.46 -9.32 -10.99
CA VAL A 111 4.50 -9.31 -12.05
C VAL A 111 3.96 -9.69 -13.43
N ASP A 112 2.98 -10.59 -13.49
CA ASP A 112 2.31 -10.97 -14.76
C ASP A 112 1.60 -9.80 -15.47
N ASN A 113 1.34 -8.70 -14.76
CA ASN A 113 0.77 -7.47 -15.34
C ASN A 113 1.84 -6.49 -15.84
N LEU A 114 3.12 -6.86 -15.77
CA LEU A 114 4.27 -6.03 -16.11
C LEU A 114 5.07 -6.67 -17.25
N THR A 115 5.68 -5.84 -18.08
CA THR A 115 6.80 -6.29 -18.93
C THR A 115 8.07 -6.45 -18.08
N GLU A 116 9.06 -7.22 -18.56
CA GLU A 116 10.34 -7.39 -17.85
C GLU A 116 11.04 -6.05 -17.55
N GLN A 117 10.94 -5.08 -18.46
CA GLN A 117 11.52 -3.75 -18.27
C GLN A 117 10.78 -2.96 -17.19
N GLU A 118 9.45 -3.06 -17.14
CA GLU A 118 8.64 -2.40 -16.11
C GLU A 118 8.86 -3.04 -14.75
N GLU A 119 8.93 -4.36 -14.67
CA GLU A 119 9.28 -5.07 -13.44
C GLU A 119 10.62 -4.60 -12.89
N LYS A 120 11.63 -4.48 -13.75
CA LYS A 120 12.96 -3.98 -13.34
C LYS A 120 12.87 -2.55 -12.80
N ILE A 121 12.21 -1.64 -13.53
CA ILE A 121 12.06 -0.24 -13.10
C ILE A 121 11.32 -0.18 -11.76
N LEU A 122 10.23 -0.92 -11.60
CA LEU A 122 9.43 -0.90 -10.38
C LEU A 122 10.13 -1.54 -9.18
N LYS A 123 11.02 -2.50 -9.41
CA LYS A 123 11.87 -3.05 -8.35
C LYS A 123 12.96 -2.07 -7.89
N GLU A 124 13.46 -1.25 -8.81
CA GLU A 124 14.46 -0.21 -8.51
C GLU A 124 13.82 1.04 -7.89
N ASP A 125 12.64 1.43 -8.38
CA ASP A 125 11.84 2.56 -7.89
C ASP A 125 10.34 2.20 -7.78
N PRO A 126 9.92 1.63 -6.63
CA PRO A 126 8.51 1.30 -6.39
C PRO A 126 7.57 2.51 -6.37
N PHE A 127 8.08 3.73 -6.16
CA PHE A 127 7.26 4.95 -6.13
C PHE A 127 6.83 5.40 -7.52
N PHE A 128 7.47 4.90 -8.58
CA PHE A 128 7.03 5.10 -9.96
C PHE A 128 5.59 4.62 -10.21
N ILE A 129 5.10 3.64 -9.43
CA ILE A 129 3.70 3.19 -9.49
C ILE A 129 2.73 4.35 -9.20
N ILE A 130 3.11 5.24 -8.28
CA ILE A 130 2.28 6.36 -7.84
C ILE A 130 2.38 7.53 -8.84
N SER A 131 3.50 7.71 -9.53
CA SER A 131 3.61 8.82 -10.49
C SER A 131 2.90 8.54 -11.83
N SER A 132 2.71 7.27 -12.18
CA SER A 132 2.21 6.84 -13.49
C SER A 132 0.71 6.55 -13.51
N GLN A 133 -0.02 7.26 -14.39
CA GLN A 133 -1.46 7.04 -14.60
C GLN A 133 -1.79 5.59 -15.00
N LYS A 134 -0.88 4.91 -15.71
CA LYS A 134 -1.04 3.50 -16.13
C LYS A 134 -1.29 2.58 -14.93
N TYR A 135 -0.68 2.88 -13.78
CA TYR A 135 -0.72 2.02 -12.60
C TYR A 135 -1.69 2.50 -11.52
N SER A 136 -2.40 3.61 -11.71
CA SER A 136 -3.34 4.16 -10.73
C SER A 136 -4.40 3.14 -10.24
N LYS A 137 -4.82 2.21 -11.10
CA LYS A 137 -5.74 1.12 -10.74
C LYS A 137 -5.20 0.12 -9.70
N TYR A 138 -3.90 0.14 -9.44
CA TYR A 138 -3.24 -0.69 -8.44
C TYR A 138 -2.87 0.09 -7.18
N VAL A 139 -3.30 1.35 -7.08
CA VAL A 139 -3.00 2.25 -5.97
C VAL A 139 -4.27 2.58 -5.21
N GLU A 140 -4.18 2.52 -3.88
CA GLU A 140 -5.26 2.82 -2.96
C GLU A 140 -4.83 3.88 -1.95
N VAL A 141 -5.73 4.82 -1.65
CA VAL A 141 -5.60 5.69 -0.48
C VAL A 141 -6.10 4.93 0.75
N ILE A 142 -5.18 4.58 1.65
CA ILE A 142 -5.52 3.80 2.85
C ILE A 142 -5.75 4.69 4.07
N SER A 143 -5.19 5.90 4.08
CA SER A 143 -5.50 6.89 5.11
C SER A 143 -5.19 8.31 4.68
N VAL A 144 -5.85 9.26 5.33
CA VAL A 144 -5.52 10.69 5.31
C VAL A 144 -5.19 11.07 6.75
N SER A 145 -4.07 11.74 6.97
CA SER A 145 -3.66 12.15 8.31
C SER A 145 -4.47 13.36 8.72
N ASP A 146 -5.15 13.34 9.88
CA ASP A 146 -5.79 14.53 10.47
C ASP A 146 -4.81 15.20 11.45
N SER A 147 -4.61 16.50 11.29
CA SER A 147 -3.85 17.35 12.21
C SER A 147 -4.28 17.21 13.68
N LEU A 148 -5.58 16.98 13.95
CA LEU A 148 -6.14 16.84 15.30
C LEU A 148 -5.75 15.52 16.00
N GLU A 149 -5.57 14.43 15.24
CA GLU A 149 -5.11 13.16 15.80
C GLU A 149 -3.60 13.17 16.09
N GLN A 150 -2.83 13.91 15.29
CA GLN A 150 -1.39 14.10 15.54
C GLN A 150 -1.13 14.92 16.82
N GLU A 151 -1.92 15.97 17.09
CA GLU A 151 -1.79 16.71 18.35
C GLU A 151 -2.15 15.86 19.58
N LYS A 152 -3.19 15.02 19.49
CA LYS A 152 -3.53 14.09 20.57
C LYS A 152 -2.43 13.07 20.84
N SER A 153 -1.80 12.55 19.79
CA SER A 153 -0.71 11.57 19.88
C SER A 153 0.60 12.19 20.39
N ARG A 154 0.81 13.50 20.22
CA ARG A 154 1.97 14.23 20.74
C ARG A 154 1.85 14.64 22.21
N ASN A 155 0.63 14.68 22.75
CA ASN A 155 0.34 15.11 24.12
C ASN A 155 0.04 13.94 25.09
N GLN A 156 0.25 12.69 24.65
CA GLN A 156 0.26 11.48 25.48
C GLN A 156 1.68 10.97 25.65
#